data_AF-A0A7J4U376-F1
#
_entry.id   AF-A0A7J4U376-F1
#
_cell.length_a   1.000
_cell.length_b   1.000
_cell.length_c   1.000
_cell.angle_alpha   90.00
_cell.angle_beta   90.00
_cell.angle_gamma   90.00
#
_symmetry.space_group_name_H-M   'P 1'
#
loop_
_entity.id
_entity.type
_entity.pdbx_description
1 polymer ?
#
loop_
_entity_poly.entity_id
_entity_poly.type
_entity_poly.pdbx_seq_one_letter_code
_entity_poly.pdbx_strand_id
1 'polypeptide(L)'
;MSKNNYIYILSEYANPKHIERYTDKETDEFRITYKKEGMHITITEKNSLLEEEYGLNFKSAKYLVEGRTEIKESMIHHHQKGHKSKHLQFKLQSRKETIRIFLDNIDYTDYERCIKGFLHISQHLMQKEQQENKIEENLLEYFFNEKIQRLELEKRFLLTKISQAFSSGQITDASDDAVDKQRLLELKKEAHLKPFLEW
;
A
#
# COMPACT_ATOMS: atom_id res chain seq x y z
N MET A 1 -17.40 2.79 25.93
CA MET A 1 -16.57 3.12 24.75
C MET A 1 -15.87 1.84 24.34
N SER A 2 -16.19 1.27 23.16
CA SER A 2 -15.42 0.13 22.66
C SER A 2 -13.99 0.62 22.42
N LYS A 3 -12.98 -0.04 22.98
CA LYS A 3 -11.59 0.20 22.61
C LYS A 3 -11.51 -0.01 21.09
N ASN A 4 -11.14 1.03 20.34
CA ASN A 4 -10.69 0.82 18.98
C ASN A 4 -9.44 -0.04 19.10
N ASN A 5 -9.56 -1.32 18.72
CA ASN A 5 -8.40 -2.20 18.59
C ASN A 5 -7.79 -1.85 17.23
N TYR A 6 -6.84 -0.91 17.24
CA TYR A 6 -5.99 -0.65 16.08
C TYR A 6 -5.08 -1.85 15.84
N ILE A 7 -4.83 -2.17 14.57
CA ILE A 7 -3.81 -3.14 14.21
C ILE A 7 -2.48 -2.41 14.07
N TYR A 8 -1.44 -2.96 14.70
CA TYR A 8 -0.07 -2.45 14.62
C TYR A 8 0.80 -3.54 14.00
N ILE A 9 0.94 -3.54 12.67
CA ILE A 9 1.69 -4.58 11.94
C ILE A 9 3.05 -4.07 11.50
N LEU A 10 3.18 -2.84 11.02
CA LEU A 10 4.41 -2.35 10.39
C LEU A 10 5.58 -2.49 11.33
N SER A 11 5.42 -2.10 12.60
CA SER A 11 6.46 -2.21 13.63
C SER A 11 6.99 -3.65 13.84
N GLU A 12 6.19 -4.68 13.57
CA GLU A 12 6.61 -6.09 13.67
C GLU A 12 7.51 -6.53 12.51
N TYR A 13 7.30 -5.99 11.31
CA TYR A 13 7.98 -6.41 10.08
C TYR A 13 9.00 -5.38 9.57
N ALA A 14 8.96 -4.16 10.08
CA ALA A 14 9.87 -3.08 9.76
C ALA A 14 11.26 -3.30 10.39
N ASN A 15 12.27 -2.65 9.81
CA ASN A 15 13.59 -2.57 10.44
C ASN A 15 13.53 -1.57 11.61
N PRO A 16 13.76 -2.01 12.87
CA PRO A 16 13.69 -1.14 14.03
C PRO A 16 14.75 -0.04 14.07
N LYS A 17 15.83 -0.15 13.29
CA LYS A 17 16.89 0.88 13.24
C LYS A 17 16.46 2.14 12.49
N HIS A 18 15.48 2.03 11.60
CA HIS A 18 15.08 3.10 10.69
C HIS A 18 13.65 3.58 10.93
N ILE A 19 12.94 2.99 11.89
CA ILE A 19 11.58 3.36 12.25
C ILE A 19 11.56 4.65 13.07
N GLU A 20 10.82 5.62 12.57
CA GLU A 20 10.46 6.86 13.25
C GLU A 20 9.04 6.70 13.81
N ARG A 21 8.81 7.16 15.03
CA ARG A 21 7.48 7.17 15.64
C ARG A 21 7.06 8.61 15.95
N TYR A 22 5.85 8.96 15.51
CA TYR A 22 5.23 10.25 15.77
C TYR A 22 3.89 9.99 16.47
N THR A 23 3.72 10.50 17.68
CA THR A 23 2.48 10.33 18.44
C THR A 23 2.00 11.69 18.94
N ASP A 24 0.73 12.00 18.68
CA ASP A 24 0.03 13.14 19.25
C ASP A 24 -1.26 12.70 19.96
N LYS A 25 -2.17 13.64 20.26
CA LYS A 25 -3.41 13.34 20.99
C LYS A 25 -4.38 12.45 20.22
N GLU A 26 -4.31 12.45 18.90
CA GLU A 26 -5.32 11.84 18.02
C GLU A 26 -4.72 10.83 17.05
N THR A 27 -3.40 10.83 16.86
CA THR A 27 -2.67 10.05 15.86
C THR A 27 -1.44 9.35 16.46
N ASP A 28 -1.24 8.09 16.09
CA ASP A 28 0.01 7.35 16.27
C ASP A 28 0.50 6.89 14.90
N GLU A 29 1.70 7.32 14.51
CA GLU A 29 2.30 7.04 13.20
C GLU A 29 3.68 6.39 13.35
N PHE A 30 3.89 5.29 12.63
CA PHE A 30 5.20 4.70 12.36
C PHE A 30 5.59 4.99 10.91
N ARG A 31 6.83 5.45 10.70
CA ARG A 31 7.33 5.82 9.37
C ARG A 31 8.76 5.33 9.18
N ILE A 32 9.08 4.86 7.96
CA ILE A 32 10.46 4.72 7.50
C ILE A 32 10.60 5.51 6.19
N THR A 33 11.65 6.31 6.08
CA THR A 33 11.91 7.15 4.92
C THR A 33 13.33 6.96 4.40
N TYR A 34 13.47 6.56 3.14
CA TYR A 34 14.75 6.52 2.42
C TYR A 34 14.82 7.63 1.38
N LYS A 35 15.94 8.36 1.35
CA LYS A 35 16.19 9.47 0.42
C LYS A 35 17.54 9.26 -0.29
N LYS A 36 17.52 9.33 -1.62
CA LYS A 36 18.69 9.40 -2.51
C LYS A 36 18.45 10.48 -3.56
N GLU A 37 19.49 10.97 -4.23
CA GLU A 37 19.34 11.98 -5.28
C GLU A 37 18.26 11.56 -6.29
N GLY A 38 17.23 12.39 -6.43
CA GLY A 38 16.09 12.13 -7.31
C GLY A 38 15.15 10.99 -6.89
N MET A 39 15.22 10.49 -5.66
CA MET A 39 14.32 9.44 -5.18
C MET A 39 13.99 9.59 -3.68
N HIS A 40 12.71 9.43 -3.36
CA HIS A 40 12.20 9.46 -1.99
C HIS A 40 11.16 8.35 -1.84
N ILE A 41 11.48 7.37 -0.99
CA ILE A 41 10.61 6.22 -0.68
C ILE A 41 10.17 6.37 0.78
N THR A 42 8.88 6.22 1.03
CA THR A 42 8.31 6.25 2.38
C THR A 42 7.32 5.11 2.56
N ILE A 43 7.42 4.39 3.68
CA ILE A 43 6.38 3.48 4.17
C ILE A 43 5.84 4.02 5.50
N THR A 44 4.52 3.99 5.66
CA THR A 44 3.81 4.50 6.83
C THR A 44 2.79 3.50 7.35
N GLU A 45 2.60 3.52 8.67
CA GLU A 45 1.42 3.03 9.38
C GLU A 45 0.90 4.21 10.20
N LYS A 46 -0.34 4.63 10.01
CA LYS A 46 -0.98 5.74 10.71
C LYS A 46 -2.31 5.27 11.29
N ASN A 47 -2.41 5.36 12.61
CA ASN A 47 -3.60 5.03 13.37
C ASN A 47 -4.16 6.30 14.01
N SER A 48 -5.43 6.61 13.79
CA SER A 48 -6.12 7.74 14.42
C SER A 48 -7.50 7.36 14.94
N LEU A 49 -8.17 8.26 15.66
CA LEU A 49 -9.55 8.05 16.15
C LEU A 49 -10.55 7.61 15.05
N LEU A 50 -10.30 7.97 13.80
CA LEU A 50 -11.23 7.79 12.69
C LEU A 50 -10.76 6.79 11.63
N GLU A 51 -9.45 6.59 11.50
CA GLU A 51 -8.85 5.84 10.40
C GLU A 51 -7.65 5.02 10.85
N GLU A 52 -7.46 3.88 10.19
CA GLU A 52 -6.23 3.11 10.24
C GLU A 52 -5.71 2.97 8.81
N GLU A 53 -4.48 3.42 8.55
CA GLU A 53 -3.90 3.55 7.22
C GLU A 53 -2.49 2.94 7.19
N TYR A 54 -2.22 2.17 6.13
CA TYR A 54 -0.86 1.77 5.75
C TYR A 54 -0.59 2.29 4.35
N GLY A 55 0.54 2.97 4.19
CA GLY A 55 0.89 3.67 2.97
C GLY A 55 2.29 3.33 2.47
N LEU A 56 2.44 3.32 1.16
CA LEU A 56 3.72 3.24 0.45
C LEU A 56 3.73 4.33 -0.61
N ASN A 57 4.72 5.22 -0.52
CA ASN A 57 4.87 6.36 -1.41
C ASN A 57 6.25 6.36 -2.06
N PHE A 58 6.28 6.31 -3.38
CA PHE A 58 7.49 6.53 -4.18
C PHE A 58 7.38 7.86 -4.90
N LYS A 59 8.31 8.77 -4.61
CA LYS A 59 8.50 10.01 -5.36
C LYS A 59 9.84 9.94 -6.08
N SER A 60 9.79 9.90 -7.40
CA SER A 60 10.99 9.86 -8.25
C SER A 60 11.08 11.11 -9.11
N ALA A 61 12.23 11.77 -9.08
CA ALA A 61 12.60 12.85 -9.98
C ALA A 61 13.21 12.32 -11.30
N LYS A 62 13.42 11.00 -11.46
CA LYS A 62 13.93 10.43 -12.72
C LYS A 62 13.04 10.79 -13.90
N TYR A 63 11.74 10.82 -13.65
CA TYR A 63 10.74 11.22 -14.63
C TYR A 63 10.81 12.72 -14.98
N LEU A 64 11.39 13.61 -14.14
CA LEU A 64 11.52 15.04 -14.43
C LEU A 64 12.44 15.28 -15.64
N VAL A 65 13.47 14.45 -15.81
CA VAL A 65 14.34 14.44 -17.01
C VAL A 65 13.55 13.96 -18.25
N GLU A 66 12.51 13.15 -18.04
CA GLU A 66 11.56 12.68 -19.06
C GLU A 66 10.28 13.56 -19.16
N GLY A 67 10.24 14.72 -18.49
CA GLY A 67 9.11 15.66 -18.51
C GLY A 67 7.87 15.23 -17.72
N ARG A 68 8.02 14.34 -16.73
CA ARG A 68 6.94 13.77 -15.92
C ARG A 68 7.31 13.87 -14.43
N THR A 69 6.47 14.45 -13.58
CA THR A 69 6.60 14.22 -12.14
C THR A 69 5.63 13.10 -11.80
N GLU A 70 6.15 11.90 -11.54
CA GLU A 70 5.32 10.75 -11.16
C GLU A 70 5.44 10.50 -9.65
N ILE A 71 4.30 10.60 -8.97
CA ILE A 71 4.12 10.13 -7.60
C ILE A 71 3.39 8.80 -7.74
N LYS A 72 3.98 7.73 -7.21
CA LYS A 72 3.37 6.40 -7.16
C LYS A 72 2.98 6.13 -5.71
N GLU A 73 1.69 6.18 -5.45
CA GLU A 73 1.14 5.91 -4.12
C GLU A 73 0.30 4.64 -4.15
N SER A 74 0.54 3.77 -3.17
CA SER A 74 -0.35 2.68 -2.83
C SER A 74 -0.66 2.74 -1.34
N MET A 75 -1.93 2.55 -1.00
CA MET A 75 -2.41 2.70 0.36
C MET A 75 -3.53 1.71 0.61
N ILE A 76 -3.54 1.11 1.79
CA ILE A 76 -4.64 0.33 2.33
C ILE A 76 -5.11 1.04 3.60
N HIS A 77 -6.39 1.39 3.68
CA HIS A 77 -6.92 2.03 4.88
C HIS A 77 -8.32 1.56 5.21
N HIS A 78 -8.62 1.63 6.50
CA HIS A 78 -9.83 1.19 7.13
C HIS A 78 -10.48 2.38 7.82
N HIS A 79 -11.68 2.76 7.37
CA HIS A 79 -12.43 3.90 7.89
C HIS A 79 -13.92 3.58 8.08
N GLN A 80 -14.62 4.41 8.85
CA GLN A 80 -16.09 4.40 8.89
C GLN A 80 -16.63 5.14 7.67
N LYS A 81 -17.45 4.49 6.84
CA LYS A 81 -18.22 5.22 5.81
C LYS A 81 -19.40 5.89 6.49
N GLY A 82 -19.74 7.11 6.07
CA GLY A 82 -20.77 7.96 6.65
C GLY A 82 -22.10 7.23 6.90
N HIS A 83 -22.20 6.62 8.08
CA HIS A 83 -23.26 5.72 8.57
C HIS A 83 -23.07 4.20 8.29
N LYS A 84 -22.50 3.52 9.31
CA LYS A 84 -22.75 2.12 9.77
C LYS A 84 -21.92 0.94 9.25
N SER A 85 -20.99 1.08 8.31
CA SER A 85 -20.06 -0.01 8.01
C SER A 85 -18.61 0.43 8.00
N LYS A 86 -17.75 -0.49 8.47
CA LYS A 86 -16.29 -0.44 8.37
C LYS A 86 -15.91 -0.85 6.93
N HIS A 87 -15.10 -0.06 6.25
CA HIS A 87 -14.69 -0.30 4.86
C HIS A 87 -13.18 -0.44 4.75
N LEU A 88 -12.72 -1.45 4.00
CA LEU A 88 -11.33 -1.57 3.59
C LEU A 88 -11.19 -1.11 2.15
N GLN A 89 -10.35 -0.10 1.94
CA GLN A 89 -10.10 0.43 0.60
C GLN A 89 -8.61 0.44 0.29
N PHE A 90 -8.25 -0.14 -0.85
CA PHE A 90 -6.95 0.08 -1.48
C PHE A 90 -7.05 1.24 -2.46
N LYS A 91 -6.14 2.20 -2.35
CA LYS A 91 -5.95 3.27 -3.32
C LYS A 91 -4.64 3.03 -4.05
N LEU A 92 -4.69 3.03 -5.38
CA LEU A 92 -3.54 2.90 -6.25
C LEU A 92 -3.50 4.09 -7.21
N GLN A 93 -2.39 4.81 -7.27
CA GLN A 93 -2.22 5.93 -8.18
C GLN A 93 -1.64 5.46 -9.53
N SER A 94 -2.37 5.70 -10.63
CA SER A 94 -1.89 5.53 -12.01
C SER A 94 -1.79 6.91 -12.64
N ARG A 95 -0.69 7.32 -13.29
CA ARG A 95 -0.60 8.49 -14.22
C ARG A 95 -1.61 9.66 -14.05
N LYS A 96 -1.87 10.12 -12.81
CA LYS A 96 -2.85 11.15 -12.37
C LYS A 96 -4.32 10.73 -12.14
N GLU A 97 -4.69 9.47 -12.31
CA GLU A 97 -5.93 8.88 -11.82
C GLU A 97 -5.72 8.10 -10.51
N THR A 98 -6.81 7.85 -9.80
CA THR A 98 -6.84 6.99 -8.62
C THR A 98 -7.71 5.79 -8.94
N ILE A 99 -7.15 4.58 -8.80
CA ILE A 99 -7.89 3.33 -8.79
C ILE A 99 -8.21 2.98 -7.35
N ARG A 100 -9.48 2.70 -7.06
CA ARG A 100 -9.97 2.30 -5.73
C ARG A 100 -10.45 0.87 -5.81
N ILE A 101 -9.91 0.01 -4.94
CA ILE A 101 -10.35 -1.37 -4.79
C ILE A 101 -11.05 -1.47 -3.44
N PHE A 102 -12.35 -1.73 -3.46
CA PHE A 102 -13.14 -1.93 -2.26
C PHE A 102 -13.11 -3.41 -1.87
N LEU A 103 -12.60 -3.69 -0.67
CA LEU A 103 -12.56 -5.01 -0.06
C LEU A 103 -13.55 -5.05 1.12
N ASP A 104 -14.80 -4.68 0.83
CA ASP A 104 -15.86 -4.56 1.83
C ASP A 104 -16.27 -5.93 2.41
N ASN A 105 -16.86 -5.92 3.61
CA ASN A 105 -17.37 -7.10 4.33
C ASN A 105 -16.31 -8.09 4.80
N ILE A 106 -15.08 -7.64 5.02
CA ILE A 106 -14.05 -8.46 5.66
C ILE A 106 -14.12 -8.34 7.19
N ASP A 107 -13.80 -9.43 7.88
CA ASP A 107 -13.60 -9.39 9.31
C ASP A 107 -12.21 -8.84 9.68
N TYR A 108 -11.96 -8.69 10.98
CA TYR A 108 -10.69 -8.16 11.50
C TYR A 108 -9.48 -9.04 11.12
N THR A 109 -9.66 -10.36 11.06
CA THR A 109 -8.60 -11.31 10.69
C THR A 109 -8.23 -11.16 9.22
N ASP A 110 -9.23 -11.08 8.36
CA ASP A 110 -9.04 -10.86 6.94
C ASP A 110 -8.40 -9.49 6.66
N TYR A 111 -8.76 -8.46 7.44
CA TYR A 111 -8.12 -7.15 7.37
C TYR A 111 -6.63 -7.21 7.73
N GLU A 112 -6.29 -7.83 8.85
CA GLU A 112 -4.89 -8.03 9.28
C GLU A 112 -4.07 -8.74 8.19
N ARG A 113 -4.64 -9.77 7.57
CA ARG A 113 -4.00 -10.52 6.46
C ARG A 113 -3.82 -9.65 5.22
N CYS A 114 -4.77 -8.77 4.91
CA CYS A 114 -4.64 -7.84 3.78
C CYS A 114 -3.51 -6.82 4.00
N ILE A 115 -3.35 -6.29 5.22
CA ILE A 115 -2.23 -5.39 5.56
C ILE A 115 -0.89 -6.14 5.41
N LYS A 116 -0.77 -7.34 5.96
CA LYS A 116 0.44 -8.17 5.82
C LYS A 116 0.77 -8.45 4.35
N GLY A 117 -0.24 -8.77 3.55
CA GLY A 117 -0.09 -8.93 2.10
C GLY A 117 0.39 -7.65 1.42
N PHE A 118 -0.15 -6.49 1.82
CA PHE A 118 0.28 -5.18 1.33
C PHE A 118 1.76 -4.90 1.65
N LEU A 119 2.22 -5.18 2.88
CA LEU A 119 3.63 -5.01 3.25
C LEU A 119 4.55 -5.91 2.41
N HIS A 120 4.14 -7.13 2.12
CA HIS A 120 4.92 -8.03 1.28
C HIS A 120 4.94 -7.59 -0.21
N ILE A 121 3.85 -7.02 -0.72
CA ILE A 121 3.86 -6.36 -2.03
C ILE A 121 4.79 -5.12 -2.02
N SER A 122 4.78 -4.35 -0.93
CA SER A 122 5.63 -3.17 -0.75
C SER A 122 7.12 -3.53 -0.85
N GLN A 123 7.54 -4.64 -0.24
CA GLN A 123 8.88 -5.21 -0.43
C GLN A 123 9.22 -5.42 -1.92
N HIS A 124 8.34 -6.07 -2.68
CA HIS A 124 8.60 -6.35 -4.10
C HIS A 124 8.75 -5.07 -4.92
N LEU A 125 7.93 -4.06 -4.63
CA LEU A 125 8.01 -2.75 -5.27
C LEU A 125 9.32 -2.04 -4.96
N MET A 126 9.76 -2.04 -3.70
CA MET A 126 11.05 -1.45 -3.31
C MET A 126 12.24 -2.14 -3.98
N GLN A 127 12.24 -3.47 -4.07
CA GLN A 127 13.30 -4.22 -4.76
C GLN A 127 13.37 -3.87 -6.24
N LYS A 128 12.21 -3.70 -6.89
CA LYS A 128 12.14 -3.28 -8.29
C LYS A 128 12.67 -1.86 -8.48
N GLU A 129 12.28 -0.93 -7.62
CA GLU A 129 12.80 0.44 -7.65
C GLU A 129 14.32 0.48 -7.37
N GLN A 130 14.84 -0.40 -6.51
CA GLN A 130 16.28 -0.58 -6.31
C GLN A 130 17.01 -0.93 -7.62
N GLN A 131 16.48 -1.90 -8.36
CA GLN A 131 17.04 -2.38 -9.62
C GLN A 131 16.94 -1.30 -10.72
N GLU A 132 15.77 -0.68 -10.89
CA GLU A 132 15.52 0.32 -11.93
C GLU A 132 16.34 1.61 -11.74
N ASN A 133 16.67 1.94 -10.50
CA ASN A 133 17.44 3.13 -10.14
C ASN A 133 18.90 2.84 -9.77
N LYS A 134 19.36 1.58 -9.93
CA LYS A 134 20.75 1.14 -9.64
C LYS A 134 21.22 1.57 -8.25
N ILE A 135 20.37 1.36 -7.25
CA ILE A 135 20.67 1.69 -5.87
C ILE A 135 21.54 0.58 -5.28
N GLU A 136 22.72 0.96 -4.78
CA GLU A 136 23.71 0.02 -4.23
C GLU A 136 23.26 -0.49 -2.85
N GLU A 137 22.56 0.35 -2.10
CA GLU A 137 22.04 0.03 -0.79
C GLU A 137 20.96 -1.06 -0.86
N ASN A 138 21.00 -1.99 0.09
CA ASN A 138 19.98 -3.02 0.25
C ASN A 138 18.70 -2.41 0.82
N LEU A 139 17.78 -1.99 -0.04
CA LEU A 139 16.52 -1.36 0.38
C LEU A 139 15.65 -2.32 1.20
N LEU A 140 15.71 -3.62 0.92
CA LEU A 140 14.94 -4.59 1.71
C LEU A 140 15.38 -4.57 3.18
N GLU A 141 16.68 -4.66 3.43
CA GLU A 141 17.22 -4.60 4.80
C GLU A 141 17.02 -3.22 5.43
N TYR A 142 17.06 -2.13 4.64
CA TYR A 142 16.78 -0.78 5.15
C TYR A 142 15.35 -0.66 5.70
N PHE A 143 14.35 -1.21 5.01
CA PHE A 143 12.94 -1.03 5.38
C PHE A 143 12.38 -2.14 6.27
N PHE A 144 12.81 -3.38 6.09
CA PHE A 144 12.18 -4.54 6.70
C PHE A 144 13.17 -5.44 7.42
N ASN A 145 12.67 -6.16 8.43
CA ASN A 145 13.38 -7.27 9.03
C ASN A 145 13.06 -8.59 8.31
N GLU A 146 13.78 -9.67 8.64
CA GLU A 146 13.66 -10.98 7.98
C GLU A 146 12.26 -11.60 8.01
N LYS A 147 11.41 -11.24 8.99
CA LYS A 147 10.05 -11.80 9.10
C LYS A 147 9.19 -11.43 7.90
N ILE A 148 9.51 -10.37 7.16
CA ILE A 148 8.76 -9.95 5.97
C ILE A 148 8.67 -11.06 4.91
N GLN A 149 9.67 -11.95 4.86
CA GLN A 149 9.70 -13.07 3.92
C GLN A 149 8.64 -14.13 4.24
N ARG A 150 8.09 -14.14 5.46
CA ARG A 150 7.05 -15.08 5.89
C ARG A 150 5.66 -14.70 5.39
N LEU A 151 5.49 -13.50 4.82
CA LEU A 151 4.21 -12.93 4.42
C LEU A 151 3.73 -13.30 2.99
N GLU A 152 4.40 -14.23 2.33
CA GLU A 152 4.04 -14.65 0.96
C GLU A 152 2.63 -15.28 0.89
N LEU A 153 2.18 -15.95 1.95
CA LEU A 153 0.80 -16.49 2.02
C LEU A 153 -0.24 -15.36 2.13
N GLU A 154 0.06 -14.31 2.88
CA GLU A 154 -0.79 -13.14 3.06
C GLU A 154 -0.88 -12.31 1.78
N LYS A 155 0.20 -12.23 0.99
CA LYS A 155 0.17 -11.64 -0.36
C LYS A 155 -0.81 -12.40 -1.26
N ARG A 156 -0.74 -13.73 -1.31
CA ARG A 156 -1.67 -14.55 -2.12
C ARG A 156 -3.12 -14.36 -1.68
N PHE A 157 -3.34 -14.25 -0.38
CA PHE A 157 -4.65 -13.97 0.18
C PHE A 157 -5.19 -12.62 -0.30
N LEU A 158 -4.39 -11.55 -0.18
CA LEU A 158 -4.75 -10.23 -0.67
C LEU A 158 -5.07 -10.24 -2.17
N LEU A 159 -4.23 -10.88 -2.99
CA LEU A 159 -4.44 -11.00 -4.43
C LEU A 159 -5.74 -11.72 -4.78
N THR A 160 -6.11 -12.74 -4.01
CA THR A 160 -7.40 -13.44 -4.15
C THR A 160 -8.58 -12.49 -3.87
N LYS A 161 -8.48 -11.66 -2.81
CA LYS A 161 -9.51 -10.66 -2.49
C LYS A 161 -9.63 -9.59 -3.58
N ILE A 162 -8.51 -9.13 -4.14
CA ILE A 162 -8.51 -8.18 -5.26
C ILE A 162 -9.16 -8.81 -6.52
N SER A 163 -8.87 -10.07 -6.82
CA SER A 163 -9.52 -10.80 -7.93
C SER A 163 -11.05 -10.91 -7.76
N GLN A 164 -11.51 -11.17 -6.53
CA GLN A 164 -12.93 -11.21 -6.20
C GLN A 164 -13.59 -9.83 -6.32
N ALA A 165 -12.90 -8.77 -5.87
CA ALA A 165 -13.36 -7.40 -6.01
C ALA A 165 -13.52 -7.00 -7.48
N PHE A 166 -12.59 -7.37 -8.34
CA PHE A 166 -12.72 -7.17 -9.79
C PHE A 166 -13.96 -7.88 -10.34
N SER A 167 -14.12 -9.16 -10.02
CA SER A 167 -15.27 -9.97 -10.49
C SER A 167 -16.62 -9.41 -10.02
N SER A 168 -16.63 -8.66 -8.93
CA SER A 168 -17.83 -8.06 -8.32
C SER A 168 -18.04 -6.59 -8.70
N GLY A 169 -17.22 -6.02 -9.59
CA GLY A 169 -17.31 -4.61 -9.99
C GLY A 169 -16.90 -3.62 -8.89
N GLN A 170 -16.10 -4.07 -7.92
CA GLN A 170 -15.64 -3.28 -6.77
C GLN A 170 -14.25 -2.65 -6.96
N ILE A 171 -13.72 -2.71 -8.18
CA ILE A 171 -12.56 -1.91 -8.60
C ILE A 171 -13.11 -0.75 -9.42
N THR A 172 -12.85 0.47 -8.98
CA THR A 172 -13.38 1.70 -9.58
C THR A 172 -12.26 2.69 -9.92
N ASP A 173 -12.51 3.54 -10.91
CA ASP A 173 -11.61 4.64 -11.25
C ASP A 173 -11.95 5.94 -10.47
N ALA A 174 -11.36 7.06 -10.90
CA ALA A 174 -11.57 8.35 -10.23
C ALA A 174 -13.01 8.87 -10.35
N SER A 175 -13.77 8.43 -11.36
CA SER A 175 -15.16 8.77 -11.63
C SER A 175 -16.15 7.85 -10.90
N ASP A 176 -15.64 6.92 -10.08
CA ASP A 176 -16.38 5.84 -9.42
C ASP A 176 -17.03 4.84 -10.41
N ASP A 177 -16.57 4.83 -11.66
CA ASP A 177 -16.98 3.84 -12.66
C ASP A 177 -16.19 2.53 -12.47
N ALA A 178 -16.88 1.39 -12.64
CA ALA A 178 -16.25 0.08 -12.51
C ALA A 178 -15.20 -0.12 -13.61
N VAL A 179 -13.99 -0.52 -13.20
CA VAL A 179 -12.88 -0.86 -14.11
C VAL A 179 -13.24 -2.13 -14.87
N ASP A 180 -13.30 -2.04 -16.20
CA ASP A 180 -13.54 -3.19 -17.07
C ASP A 180 -12.25 -3.98 -17.36
N LYS A 181 -12.39 -5.08 -18.12
CA LYS A 181 -11.27 -5.95 -18.49
C LYS A 181 -10.22 -5.25 -19.36
N GLN A 182 -10.62 -4.37 -20.28
CA GLN A 182 -9.69 -3.66 -21.15
C GLN A 182 -8.85 -2.68 -20.32
N ARG A 183 -9.51 -1.92 -19.43
CA ARG A 183 -8.86 -0.99 -18.53
C ARG A 183 -7.93 -1.71 -17.55
N LEU A 184 -8.34 -2.85 -17.01
CA LEU A 184 -7.47 -3.69 -16.17
C LEU A 184 -6.18 -4.10 -16.89
N LEU A 185 -6.26 -4.47 -18.18
CA LEU A 185 -5.07 -4.82 -18.97
C LEU A 185 -4.14 -3.62 -19.18
N GLU A 186 -4.68 -2.41 -19.27
CA GLU A 186 -3.87 -1.19 -19.34
C GLU A 186 -3.17 -0.90 -18.01
N LEU A 187 -3.89 -0.98 -16.90
CA LEU A 187 -3.32 -0.81 -15.56
C LEU A 187 -2.21 -1.84 -15.26
N LYS A 188 -2.34 -3.09 -15.74
CA LYS A 188 -1.30 -4.12 -15.62
C LYS A 188 0.00 -3.78 -16.36
N LYS A 189 0.00 -2.84 -17.30
CA LYS A 189 1.23 -2.35 -17.96
C LYS A 189 2.04 -1.43 -17.04
N GLU A 190 1.43 -0.88 -16.00
CA GLU A 190 2.12 -0.02 -15.05
C GLU A 190 2.90 -0.85 -14.03
N ALA A 191 4.21 -0.66 -14.06
CA ALA A 191 5.20 -1.42 -13.30
C ALA A 191 4.91 -1.49 -11.79
N HIS A 192 4.35 -0.43 -11.22
CA HIS A 192 4.04 -0.30 -9.79
C HIS A 192 2.64 -0.79 -9.42
N LEU A 193 1.73 -0.92 -10.39
CA LEU A 193 0.39 -1.46 -10.19
C LEU A 193 0.34 -2.96 -10.42
N LYS A 194 1.19 -3.46 -11.31
CA LYS A 194 1.25 -4.88 -11.69
C LYS A 194 1.25 -5.82 -10.48
N PRO A 195 2.05 -5.60 -9.41
CA PRO A 195 2.06 -6.53 -8.27
C PRO A 195 0.74 -6.65 -7.52
N PHE A 196 -0.19 -5.70 -7.64
CA PHE A 196 -1.53 -5.76 -7.05
C PHE A 196 -2.55 -6.46 -7.97
N LEU A 197 -2.26 -6.53 -9.27
CA LEU A 197 -3.20 -6.98 -10.29
C LEU A 197 -2.77 -8.33 -10.93
N GLU A 198 -1.66 -8.91 -10.49
CA GLU A 198 -1.12 -10.19 -10.97
C GLU A 198 -1.62 -11.35 -10.10
N TRP A 199 -2.90 -11.68 -10.29
CA TRP A 199 -3.64 -12.78 -9.68
C TRP A 199 -4.16 -13.78 -10.72
#